data_AF-A0A1E3L709-F1
#
_entry.id   AF-A0A1E3L709-F1
#
_cell.length_a   1.000
_cell.length_b   1.000
_cell.length_c   1.000
_cell.angle_alpha   90.00
_cell.angle_beta   90.00
_cell.angle_gamma   90.00
#
_symmetry.space_group_name_H-M   'P 1'
#
loop_
_entity.id
_entity.type
_entity.pdbx_description
1 polymer ?
#
loop_
_entity_poly.entity_id
_entity_poly.type
_entity_poly.pdbx_seq_one_letter_code
_entity_poly.pdbx_strand_id
1 'polypeptide(L)'
;MNIKHFWKNTKGSFTLEASIVFPIILFTTLLILFMCMYQYQNTMLKQAASKTSERAAYTWDNSHKDINTGAFPQGQDDGLYWRIADDNMISGLFGWAGAANTANVAIPGGSGGSLPANKLAAAASWIPGKMSGNTTYNNHLMMRNVNTTLSEPISLGALERELGHPLRSEVSASSVVVEPVEFIRTIELMRYYGAKFTGKYGAAMNMGRAGTVLQWFSTAAGS
;
A
#
# COMPACT_ATOMS: atom_id res chain seq x y z
N MET A 1 -10.03 54.90 -42.91
CA MET A 1 -8.78 55.08 -42.16
C MET A 1 -7.92 53.84 -42.37
N ASN A 2 -6.78 53.98 -43.07
CA ASN A 2 -6.03 52.89 -43.71
C ASN A 2 -5.11 52.13 -42.72
N ILE A 3 -5.40 50.86 -42.44
CA ILE A 3 -4.56 49.95 -41.62
C ILE A 3 -3.35 49.38 -42.40
N LYS A 4 -3.27 49.61 -43.71
CA LYS A 4 -2.29 48.96 -44.61
C LYS A 4 -0.85 49.50 -44.53
N HIS A 5 -0.57 50.55 -43.75
CA HIS A 5 0.79 51.13 -43.68
C HIS A 5 1.64 50.61 -42.50
N PHE A 6 1.07 49.86 -41.56
CA PHE A 6 1.81 49.36 -40.39
C PHE A 6 2.72 48.15 -40.71
N TRP A 7 2.57 47.55 -41.90
CA TRP A 7 3.23 46.29 -42.28
C TRP A 7 4.41 46.45 -43.25
N LYS A 8 4.85 47.66 -43.56
CA LYS A 8 5.93 47.93 -44.53
C LYS A 8 7.23 48.46 -43.91
N ASN A 9 7.41 48.33 -42.59
CA ASN A 9 8.63 48.78 -41.92
C ASN A 9 9.41 47.58 -41.34
N THR A 10 10.43 47.12 -42.05
CA THR A 10 11.33 46.02 -41.66
C THR A 10 12.39 46.44 -40.65
N LYS A 11 12.58 47.75 -40.43
CA LYS A 11 13.47 48.32 -39.40
C LYS A 11 12.78 48.29 -38.04
N GLY A 12 12.93 47.17 -37.32
CA GLY A 12 12.31 46.94 -36.01
C GLY A 12 11.74 45.53 -35.83
N SER A 13 11.59 44.77 -36.93
CA SER A 13 11.14 43.38 -36.91
C SER A 13 12.06 42.48 -36.08
N PHE A 14 13.38 42.72 -36.12
CA PHE A 14 14.35 41.93 -35.36
C PHE A 14 14.20 42.13 -33.84
N THR A 15 13.93 43.36 -33.39
CA THR A 15 13.66 43.66 -31.97
C THR A 15 12.32 43.07 -31.53
N LEU A 16 11.31 43.12 -32.40
CA LEU A 16 9.98 42.57 -32.11
C LEU A 16 10.01 41.04 -32.03
N GLU A 17 10.72 40.38 -32.95
CA GLU A 17 10.95 38.94 -32.93
C GLU A 17 11.72 38.53 -31.66
N ALA A 18 12.82 39.22 -31.33
CA ALA A 18 13.57 38.97 -30.10
C ALA A 18 12.72 39.19 -28.82
N SER A 19 11.81 40.17 -28.84
CA SER A 19 10.90 40.45 -27.71
C SER A 19 9.82 39.40 -27.51
N ILE A 20 9.53 38.56 -28.51
CA ILE A 20 8.60 37.43 -28.43
C ILE A 20 9.34 36.13 -28.10
N VAL A 21 10.55 35.94 -28.63
CA VAL A 21 11.37 34.76 -28.37
C VAL A 21 11.75 34.66 -26.88
N PHE A 22 12.14 35.76 -26.24
CA PHE A 22 12.50 35.77 -24.82
C PHE A 22 11.38 35.27 -23.88
N PRO A 23 10.15 35.82 -23.92
CA PRO A 23 9.07 35.32 -23.07
C PRO A 23 8.68 33.87 -23.39
N ILE A 24 8.76 33.42 -24.65
CA ILE A 24 8.53 32.00 -24.99
C ILE A 24 9.57 31.10 -24.30
N ILE A 25 10.86 31.46 -24.34
CA ILE A 25 11.91 30.71 -23.64
C ILE A 25 11.67 30.73 -22.12
N LEU A 26 11.27 31.87 -21.56
CA LEU A 26 10.94 31.98 -20.14
C LEU A 26 9.73 31.11 -19.75
N PHE A 27 8.66 31.10 -20.56
CA PHE A 27 7.51 30.24 -20.31
C PHE A 27 7.83 28.75 -20.44
N THR A 28 8.61 28.36 -21.45
CA THR A 28 9.02 26.96 -21.63
C THR A 28 9.92 26.48 -20.48
N THR A 29 10.87 27.29 -20.02
CA THR A 29 11.71 26.96 -18.86
C THR A 29 10.89 26.84 -17.57
N LEU A 30 9.93 27.75 -17.32
CA LEU A 30 9.02 27.64 -16.19
C LEU A 30 8.17 26.36 -16.26
N LEU A 31 7.63 26.00 -17.42
CA LEU A 31 6.86 24.76 -17.59
C LEU A 31 7.70 23.52 -17.29
N ILE A 32 8.96 23.50 -17.74
CA ILE A 32 9.88 22.40 -17.43
C ILE A 32 10.14 22.32 -15.91
N LEU A 33 10.38 23.46 -15.24
CA LEU A 33 10.57 23.49 -13.79
C LEU A 33 9.35 22.96 -13.03
N PHE A 34 8.14 23.35 -13.42
CA PHE A 34 6.90 22.83 -12.84
C PHE A 34 6.76 21.32 -13.05
N MET A 35 7.08 20.83 -14.26
CA MET A 35 7.04 19.39 -14.55
C MET A 35 8.06 18.62 -13.70
N CYS A 36 9.28 19.13 -13.56
CA CYS A 36 10.31 18.52 -12.71
C CYS A 36 9.88 18.46 -11.25
N MET A 37 9.31 19.55 -10.72
CA MET A 37 8.79 19.59 -9.35
C MET A 37 7.64 18.59 -9.14
N TYR A 38 6.70 18.52 -10.07
CA TYR A 38 5.59 17.56 -10.02
C TYR A 38 6.09 16.12 -10.03
N GLN A 39 7.04 15.80 -10.91
CA GLN A 39 7.64 14.47 -10.97
C GLN A 39 8.40 14.13 -9.68
N TYR A 40 9.11 15.07 -9.09
CA TYR A 40 9.81 14.88 -7.82
C TYR A 40 8.87 14.52 -6.66
N GLN A 41 7.71 15.19 -6.56
CA GLN A 41 6.72 14.87 -5.54
C GLN A 41 6.15 13.45 -5.72
N ASN A 42 5.81 13.09 -6.97
CA ASN A 42 5.34 11.74 -7.30
C ASN A 42 6.37 10.64 -6.96
N THR A 43 7.67 10.88 -7.23
CA THR A 43 8.71 9.88 -6.95
C THR A 43 8.98 9.74 -5.46
N MET A 44 8.95 10.84 -4.68
CA MET A 44 9.06 10.79 -3.23
C MET A 44 7.90 10.00 -2.59
N LEU A 45 6.66 10.23 -3.03
CA LEU A 45 5.49 9.47 -2.57
C LEU A 45 5.58 7.99 -2.95
N LYS A 46 6.03 7.67 -4.17
CA LYS A 46 6.28 6.28 -4.61
C LYS A 46 7.31 5.58 -3.75
N GLN A 47 8.42 6.24 -3.44
CA GLN A 47 9.44 5.65 -2.57
C GLN A 47 8.90 5.41 -1.16
N ALA A 48 8.10 6.33 -0.63
CA ALA A 48 7.48 6.17 0.68
C ALA A 48 6.49 4.99 0.73
N ALA A 49 5.61 4.89 -0.27
CA ALA A 49 4.66 3.79 -0.38
C ALA A 49 5.38 2.44 -0.57
N SER A 50 6.40 2.38 -1.44
CA SER A 50 7.17 1.15 -1.70
C SER A 50 7.90 0.67 -0.45
N LYS A 51 8.64 1.57 0.23
CA LYS A 51 9.34 1.24 1.46
C LYS A 51 8.40 0.75 2.54
N THR A 52 7.21 1.36 2.68
CA THR A 52 6.22 0.95 3.68
C THR A 52 5.68 -0.44 3.38
N SER A 53 5.27 -0.71 2.14
CA SER A 53 4.78 -2.02 1.72
C SER A 53 5.87 -3.10 1.84
N GLU A 54 7.10 -2.81 1.45
CA GLU A 54 8.24 -3.72 1.55
C GLU A 54 8.56 -4.06 3.01
N ARG A 55 8.63 -3.04 3.88
CA ARG A 55 8.88 -3.23 5.31
C ARG A 55 7.78 -4.04 5.97
N ALA A 56 6.52 -3.69 5.70
CA ALA A 56 5.37 -4.44 6.20
C ALA A 56 5.41 -5.91 5.77
N ALA A 57 5.77 -6.18 4.51
CA ALA A 57 5.87 -7.55 4.00
C ALA A 57 7.07 -8.31 4.59
N TYR A 58 8.20 -7.63 4.82
CA TYR A 58 9.41 -8.24 5.36
C TYR A 58 9.30 -8.58 6.85
N THR A 59 8.64 -7.73 7.64
CA THR A 59 8.41 -7.96 9.08
C THR A 59 7.11 -8.71 9.37
N TRP A 60 6.44 -9.25 8.35
CA TRP A 60 5.12 -9.87 8.51
C TRP A 60 5.12 -11.06 9.48
N ASP A 61 6.24 -11.78 9.53
CA ASP A 61 6.39 -13.02 10.31
C ASP A 61 6.40 -12.80 11.82
N ASN A 62 6.83 -11.63 12.31
CA ASN A 62 6.86 -11.29 13.73
C ASN A 62 6.61 -9.78 13.95
N SER A 63 5.60 -9.45 14.77
CA SER A 63 5.22 -8.06 15.10
C SER A 63 6.26 -7.29 15.91
N HIS A 64 7.18 -7.97 16.60
CA HIS A 64 8.22 -7.37 17.44
C HIS A 64 9.50 -7.02 16.67
N LYS A 65 9.55 -7.31 15.35
CA LYS A 65 10.69 -6.92 14.52
C LYS A 65 10.76 -5.42 14.38
N ASP A 66 11.96 -4.88 14.57
CA ASP A 66 12.27 -3.52 14.19
C ASP A 66 12.17 -3.37 12.68
N ILE A 67 11.46 -2.34 12.25
CA ILE A 67 11.06 -2.11 10.85
C ILE A 67 12.24 -1.61 10.01
N ASN A 68 13.21 -0.96 10.66
CA ASN A 68 14.40 -0.42 10.00
C ASN A 68 15.53 -1.45 9.92
N THR A 69 15.70 -2.26 10.98
CA THR A 69 16.84 -3.19 11.11
C THR A 69 16.48 -4.64 10.87
N GLY A 70 15.19 -5.02 10.99
CA GLY A 70 14.72 -6.40 10.93
C GLY A 70 15.08 -7.24 12.16
N ALA A 71 15.79 -6.65 13.14
CA ALA A 71 16.16 -7.33 14.37
C ALA A 71 14.96 -7.48 15.30
N PHE A 72 14.91 -8.58 16.04
CA PHE A 72 13.95 -8.81 17.11
C PHE A 72 14.66 -9.39 18.32
N PRO A 73 14.26 -9.00 19.55
CA PRO A 73 14.83 -9.55 20.77
C PRO A 73 14.49 -11.04 20.92
N GLN A 74 15.44 -11.83 21.41
CA GLN A 74 15.23 -13.26 21.64
C GLN A 74 14.08 -13.50 22.62
N GLY A 75 13.15 -14.38 22.25
CA GLY A 75 11.99 -14.76 23.06
C GLY A 75 10.77 -13.85 22.91
N GLN A 76 10.82 -12.82 22.06
CA GLN A 76 9.63 -12.04 21.67
C GLN A 76 9.18 -12.45 20.28
N ASP A 77 8.42 -13.54 20.23
CA ASP A 77 7.79 -14.03 19.01
C ASP A 77 6.27 -13.93 19.13
N ASP A 78 5.61 -13.73 18.00
CA ASP A 78 4.16 -13.83 17.94
C ASP A 78 3.74 -15.28 18.29
N GLY A 79 2.62 -15.45 19.00
CA GLY A 79 2.18 -16.76 19.48
C GLY A 79 2.01 -17.78 18.35
N LEU A 80 2.44 -19.04 18.55
CA LEU A 80 2.58 -20.05 17.49
C LEU A 80 1.38 -20.20 16.52
N TYR A 81 0.17 -19.94 17.00
CA TYR A 81 -1.08 -20.07 16.25
C TYR A 81 -1.70 -18.75 15.77
N TRP A 82 -0.98 -17.62 15.88
CA TRP A 82 -1.49 -16.30 15.47
C TRP A 82 -1.95 -16.27 14.02
N ARG A 83 -1.32 -17.05 13.12
CA ARG A 83 -1.74 -17.15 11.71
C ARG A 83 -3.13 -17.77 11.54
N ILE A 84 -3.50 -18.66 12.46
CA ILE A 84 -4.80 -19.31 12.47
C ILE A 84 -5.84 -18.43 13.15
N ALA A 85 -5.49 -17.83 14.29
CA ALA A 85 -6.40 -17.05 15.12
C ALA A 85 -6.64 -15.64 14.56
N ASP A 86 -5.57 -14.92 14.21
CA ASP A 86 -5.58 -13.48 13.90
C ASP A 86 -5.42 -13.16 12.40
N ASP A 87 -4.72 -14.01 11.62
CA ASP A 87 -4.47 -13.81 10.18
C ASP A 87 -5.53 -14.47 9.28
N ASN A 88 -6.61 -14.99 9.87
CA ASN A 88 -7.76 -15.61 9.19
C ASN A 88 -7.41 -16.71 8.17
N MET A 89 -6.26 -17.38 8.31
CA MET A 89 -5.75 -18.37 7.35
C MET A 89 -6.74 -19.52 7.10
N ILE A 90 -7.42 -20.00 8.14
CA ILE A 90 -8.42 -21.07 8.04
C ILE A 90 -9.59 -20.69 7.13
N SER A 91 -10.07 -19.45 7.24
CA SER A 91 -11.16 -18.95 6.39
C SER A 91 -10.76 -18.96 4.92
N GLY A 92 -9.54 -18.48 4.63
CA GLY A 92 -8.98 -18.50 3.27
C GLY A 92 -8.78 -19.92 2.71
N LEU A 93 -8.44 -20.90 3.55
CA LEU A 93 -8.20 -22.30 3.16
C LEU A 93 -9.49 -23.09 2.89
N PHE A 94 -10.51 -22.89 3.72
CA PHE A 94 -11.71 -23.72 3.74
C PHE A 94 -12.96 -23.00 3.22
N GLY A 95 -12.84 -21.74 2.82
CA GLY A 95 -13.92 -20.96 2.21
C GLY A 95 -15.10 -20.72 3.16
N TRP A 96 -14.85 -20.72 4.48
CA TRP A 96 -15.91 -20.50 5.46
C TRP A 96 -16.39 -19.05 5.40
N ALA A 97 -17.68 -18.89 5.11
CA ALA A 97 -18.30 -17.58 4.97
C ALA A 97 -18.25 -16.80 6.30
N GLY A 98 -17.59 -15.63 6.29
CA GLY A 98 -17.70 -14.65 7.37
C GLY A 98 -16.40 -14.05 7.91
N ALA A 99 -15.22 -14.59 7.60
CA ALA A 99 -13.97 -13.99 8.07
C ALA A 99 -13.39 -12.98 7.06
N ALA A 100 -13.12 -11.77 7.53
CA ALA A 100 -12.46 -10.73 6.74
C ALA A 100 -10.98 -11.09 6.54
N ASN A 101 -10.60 -11.46 5.31
CA ASN A 101 -9.21 -11.76 4.94
C ASN A 101 -8.38 -10.49 4.64
N THR A 102 -8.87 -9.33 5.09
CA THR A 102 -8.27 -8.03 4.80
C THR A 102 -8.12 -7.25 6.08
N ALA A 103 -6.94 -6.68 6.31
CA ALA A 103 -6.66 -5.75 7.40
C ALA A 103 -6.31 -4.38 6.83
N ASN A 104 -6.76 -3.31 7.50
CA ASN A 104 -6.64 -1.97 6.97
C ASN A 104 -6.25 -0.94 8.03
N VAL A 105 -5.34 -0.02 7.70
CA VAL A 105 -4.85 1.02 8.61
C VAL A 105 -4.64 2.35 7.90
N ALA A 106 -5.24 3.41 8.44
CA ALA A 106 -5.05 4.77 7.95
C ALA A 106 -3.67 5.34 8.33
N ILE A 107 -3.14 6.18 7.44
CA ILE A 107 -1.85 6.85 7.59
C ILE A 107 -2.07 8.37 7.62
N PRO A 108 -1.41 9.11 8.52
CA PRO A 108 -0.57 8.64 9.63
C PRO A 108 -1.40 8.28 10.87
N GLY A 109 -0.94 7.30 11.66
CA GLY A 109 -1.41 7.11 13.05
C GLY A 109 -2.68 6.28 13.26
N GLY A 110 -3.11 5.46 12.30
CA GLY A 110 -4.16 4.47 12.55
C GLY A 110 -3.68 3.39 13.52
N SER A 111 -4.46 3.11 14.57
CA SER A 111 -4.24 1.95 15.46
C SER A 111 -5.02 0.74 14.93
N GLY A 112 -4.38 -0.43 14.90
CA GLY A 112 -5.02 -1.66 14.47
C GLY A 112 -5.80 -2.35 15.59
N GLY A 113 -7.08 -2.66 15.35
CA GLY A 113 -7.87 -3.49 16.29
C GLY A 113 -7.47 -4.98 16.29
N SER A 114 -6.62 -5.40 15.35
CA SER A 114 -6.15 -6.78 15.17
C SER A 114 -4.64 -6.82 15.00
N LEU A 115 -4.01 -7.98 15.26
CA LEU A 115 -2.57 -8.17 15.10
C LEU A 115 -2.06 -7.80 13.68
N PRO A 116 -2.71 -8.21 12.57
CA PRO A 116 -2.33 -7.76 11.22
C PRO A 116 -2.38 -6.24 11.06
N ALA A 117 -3.41 -5.58 11.62
CA ALA A 117 -3.50 -4.13 11.55
C ALA A 117 -2.41 -3.46 12.41
N ASN A 118 -2.03 -4.00 13.57
CA ASN A 118 -0.91 -3.49 14.34
C ASN A 118 0.44 -3.61 13.60
N LYS A 119 0.65 -4.70 12.86
CA LYS A 119 1.82 -4.87 11.98
C LYS A 119 1.87 -3.79 10.90
N LEU A 120 0.73 -3.48 10.28
CA LEU A 120 0.63 -2.40 9.28
C LEU A 120 0.86 -1.02 9.88
N ALA A 121 0.26 -0.74 11.05
CA ALA A 121 0.44 0.51 11.78
C ALA A 121 1.90 0.74 12.15
N ALA A 122 2.58 -0.30 12.63
CA ALA A 122 4.00 -0.28 12.90
C ALA A 122 4.75 0.10 11.61
N ALA A 123 4.55 -0.62 10.51
CA ALA A 123 5.21 -0.36 9.22
C ALA A 123 4.99 1.06 8.67
N ALA A 124 3.86 1.72 8.99
CA ALA A 124 3.54 3.08 8.58
C ALA A 124 4.07 4.17 9.53
N SER A 125 4.59 3.81 10.71
CA SER A 125 4.98 4.77 11.77
C SER A 125 6.10 5.75 11.38
N TRP A 126 6.93 5.39 10.40
CA TRP A 126 8.03 6.23 9.93
C TRP A 126 7.61 7.31 8.92
N ILE A 127 6.37 7.24 8.42
CA ILE A 127 5.87 8.17 7.39
C ILE A 127 5.66 9.56 8.00
N PRO A 128 6.24 10.63 7.42
CA PRO A 128 6.03 11.99 7.91
C PRO A 128 4.55 12.39 7.85
N GLY A 129 4.08 13.13 8.85
CA GLY A 129 2.65 13.50 8.98
C GLY A 129 2.07 14.42 7.90
N LYS A 130 2.85 14.78 6.87
CA LYS A 130 2.38 15.52 5.69
C LYS A 130 1.73 14.63 4.63
N MET A 131 2.00 13.31 4.68
CA MET A 131 1.44 12.32 3.75
C MET A 131 0.27 11.61 4.42
N SER A 132 -0.85 11.47 3.72
CA SER A 132 -2.02 10.75 4.20
C SER A 132 -2.40 9.63 3.26
N GLY A 133 -2.99 8.56 3.79
CA GLY A 133 -3.31 7.41 2.97
C GLY A 133 -3.74 6.20 3.78
N ASN A 134 -3.52 5.02 3.22
CA ASN A 134 -4.02 3.79 3.78
C ASN A 134 -3.11 2.61 3.42
N THR A 135 -2.82 1.75 4.37
CA THR A 135 -2.15 0.47 4.12
C THR A 135 -3.15 -0.67 4.33
N THR A 136 -3.28 -1.50 3.32
CA THR A 136 -4.17 -2.66 3.30
C THR A 136 -3.36 -3.93 3.12
N TYR A 137 -3.61 -4.92 3.96
CA TYR A 137 -3.13 -6.29 3.79
C TYR A 137 -4.27 -7.15 3.26
N ASN A 138 -3.99 -7.96 2.24
CA ASN A 138 -4.91 -8.96 1.75
C ASN A 138 -4.28 -10.36 1.85
N ASN A 139 -5.02 -11.26 2.49
CA ASN A 139 -4.69 -12.67 2.58
C ASN A 139 -5.49 -13.47 1.55
N HIS A 140 -4.98 -13.57 0.32
CA HIS A 140 -5.49 -14.55 -0.62
C HIS A 140 -4.71 -15.85 -0.49
N LEU A 141 -5.41 -16.99 -0.51
CA LEU A 141 -4.85 -18.33 -0.31
C LEU A 141 -3.58 -18.61 -1.14
N MET A 142 -3.52 -18.08 -2.37
CA MET A 142 -2.34 -18.24 -3.25
C MET A 142 -1.26 -17.19 -3.02
N MET A 143 -1.61 -15.98 -2.58
CA MET A 143 -0.69 -14.87 -2.51
C MET A 143 -1.14 -13.82 -1.49
N ARG A 144 -0.24 -13.48 -0.57
CA ARG A 144 -0.44 -12.46 0.45
C ARG A 144 0.29 -11.19 0.04
N ASN A 145 -0.41 -10.06 0.08
CA ASN A 145 0.17 -8.78 -0.31
C ASN A 145 -0.20 -7.65 0.63
N VAL A 146 0.74 -6.73 0.77
CA VAL A 146 0.54 -5.44 1.44
C VAL A 146 0.53 -4.36 0.38
N ASN A 147 -0.57 -3.62 0.29
CA ASN A 147 -0.72 -2.47 -0.58
C ASN A 147 -0.76 -1.19 0.25
N THR A 148 0.06 -0.22 -0.10
CA THR A 148 0.09 1.10 0.56
C THR A 148 -0.29 2.15 -0.47
N THR A 149 -1.34 2.91 -0.17
CA THR A 149 -1.75 4.09 -0.94
C THR A 149 -1.38 5.33 -0.15
N LEU A 150 -0.72 6.28 -0.80
CA LEU A 150 -0.34 7.57 -0.21
C LEU A 150 -0.80 8.69 -1.13
N SER A 151 -1.22 9.77 -0.48
CA SER A 151 -1.61 11.01 -1.12
C SER A 151 -0.98 12.19 -0.41
N GLU A 152 -0.56 13.18 -1.19
CA GLU A 152 -0.12 14.48 -0.68
C GLU A 152 -0.94 15.57 -1.36
N PRO A 153 -1.58 16.47 -0.58
CA PRO A 153 -2.25 17.63 -1.16
C PRO A 153 -1.20 18.62 -1.67
N ILE A 154 -1.20 18.87 -2.98
CA ILE A 154 -0.30 19.85 -3.60
C ILE A 154 -1.03 21.19 -3.65
N SER A 155 -0.83 22.03 -2.63
CA SER A 155 -1.41 23.37 -2.61
C SER A 155 -0.66 24.29 -3.58
N LEU A 156 -1.22 24.47 -4.78
CA LEU A 156 -0.81 25.50 -5.73
C LEU A 156 -1.97 26.49 -5.88
N GLY A 157 -2.16 27.38 -4.89
CA GLY A 157 -3.35 28.22 -4.79
C GLY A 157 -3.67 29.08 -6.03
N ALA A 158 -2.67 29.46 -6.84
CA ALA A 158 -2.90 30.16 -8.10
C ALA A 158 -3.40 29.23 -9.23
N LEU A 159 -2.90 28.00 -9.29
CA LEU A 159 -3.24 27.02 -10.32
C LEU A 159 -4.56 26.32 -10.01
N GLU A 160 -4.82 26.01 -8.73
CA GLU A 160 -6.08 25.40 -8.27
C GLU A 160 -7.28 26.31 -8.50
N ARG A 161 -7.08 27.64 -8.39
CA ARG A 161 -8.11 28.63 -8.71
C ARG A 161 -8.50 28.64 -10.18
N GLU A 162 -7.53 28.38 -11.07
CA GLU A 162 -7.74 28.32 -12.51
C GLU A 162 -8.29 26.95 -12.97
N LEU A 163 -7.81 25.85 -12.38
CA LEU A 163 -8.28 24.49 -12.68
C LEU A 163 -9.66 24.18 -12.06
N GLY A 164 -10.03 24.82 -10.94
CA GLY A 164 -11.29 24.56 -10.24
C GLY A 164 -11.32 23.25 -9.44
N HIS A 165 -10.19 22.56 -9.30
CA HIS A 165 -10.05 21.34 -8.50
C HIS A 165 -8.66 21.30 -7.84
N PRO A 166 -8.56 20.79 -6.61
CA PRO A 166 -7.28 20.67 -5.91
C PRO A 166 -6.39 19.64 -6.60
N LEU A 167 -5.11 19.95 -6.75
CA LEU A 167 -4.15 19.00 -7.29
C LEU A 167 -3.77 17.99 -6.20
N ARG A 168 -4.14 16.73 -6.41
CA ARG A 168 -3.77 15.62 -5.54
C ARG A 168 -2.83 14.70 -6.29
N SER A 169 -1.66 14.45 -5.72
CA SER A 169 -0.84 13.32 -6.14
C SER A 169 -1.27 12.12 -5.31
N GLU A 170 -1.75 11.08 -5.99
CA GLU A 170 -2.07 9.79 -5.39
C GLU A 170 -1.18 8.71 -6.00
N VAL A 171 -0.60 7.91 -5.13
CA VAL A 171 0.35 6.86 -5.50
C VAL A 171 0.05 5.60 -4.71
N SER A 172 0.17 4.46 -5.37
CA SER A 172 0.04 3.13 -4.75
C SER A 172 1.31 2.32 -4.96
N ALA A 173 1.67 1.49 -3.99
CA ALA A 173 2.73 0.50 -4.09
C ALA A 173 2.36 -0.79 -3.35
N SER A 174 2.63 -1.94 -3.97
CA SER A 174 2.32 -3.26 -3.42
C SER A 174 3.60 -4.08 -3.23
N SER A 175 3.67 -4.82 -2.13
CA SER A 175 4.70 -5.81 -1.86
C SER A 175 4.09 -7.15 -1.46
N VAL A 176 4.81 -8.24 -1.72
CA VAL A 176 4.36 -9.61 -1.49
C VAL A 176 4.99 -10.14 -0.21
N VAL A 177 4.19 -10.77 0.64
CA VAL A 177 4.69 -11.45 1.83
C VAL A 177 5.27 -12.80 1.42
N VAL A 178 6.58 -12.95 1.56
CA VAL A 178 7.30 -14.18 1.18
C VAL A 178 7.74 -14.93 2.44
N GLU A 179 7.03 -16.01 2.76
CA GLU A 179 7.36 -16.93 3.85
C GLU A 179 7.37 -18.38 3.32
N PRO A 180 8.48 -18.86 2.74
CA PRO A 180 8.50 -20.14 2.04
C PRO A 180 8.20 -21.33 2.95
N VAL A 181 8.63 -21.27 4.22
CA VAL A 181 8.37 -22.33 5.21
C VAL A 181 6.87 -22.41 5.55
N GLU A 182 6.21 -21.28 5.76
CA GLU A 182 4.77 -21.24 6.01
C GLU A 182 3.96 -21.67 4.79
N PHE A 183 4.44 -21.35 3.59
CA PHE A 183 3.80 -21.77 2.35
C PHE A 183 3.77 -23.30 2.22
N ILE A 184 4.90 -23.97 2.48
CA ILE A 184 4.99 -25.44 2.48
C ILE A 184 4.05 -26.03 3.55
N ARG A 185 4.08 -25.48 4.78
CA ARG A 185 3.20 -25.94 5.87
C ARG A 185 1.73 -25.81 5.49
N THR A 186 1.36 -24.72 4.84
CA THR A 186 -0.02 -24.47 4.37
C THR A 186 -0.42 -25.50 3.31
N ILE A 187 0.46 -25.80 2.35
CA ILE A 187 0.21 -26.83 1.33
C ILE A 187 0.10 -28.22 1.94
N GLU A 188 0.96 -28.59 2.88
CA GLU A 188 0.91 -29.87 3.57
C GLU A 188 -0.37 -30.02 4.40
N LEU A 189 -0.76 -28.94 5.10
CA LEU A 189 -2.02 -28.88 5.84
C LEU A 189 -3.20 -29.08 4.89
N MET A 190 -3.25 -28.39 3.75
CA MET A 190 -4.28 -28.59 2.72
C MET A 190 -4.29 -30.01 2.20
N ARG A 191 -3.13 -30.59 1.89
CA ARG A 191 -3.02 -31.96 1.36
C ARG A 191 -3.54 -32.98 2.38
N TYR A 192 -3.10 -32.86 3.64
CA TYR A 192 -3.44 -33.81 4.70
C TYR A 192 -4.92 -33.71 5.08
N TYR A 193 -5.40 -32.49 5.40
CA TYR A 193 -6.79 -32.31 5.81
C TYR A 193 -7.75 -32.42 4.63
N GLY A 194 -7.38 -31.96 3.43
CA GLY A 194 -8.18 -32.15 2.21
C GLY A 194 -8.39 -33.64 1.88
N ALA A 195 -7.35 -34.48 2.01
CA ALA A 195 -7.50 -35.91 1.83
C ALA A 195 -8.35 -36.57 2.94
N LYS A 196 -8.34 -36.01 4.15
CA LYS A 196 -9.20 -36.45 5.26
C LYS A 196 -10.66 -36.03 5.07
N PHE A 197 -10.92 -34.85 4.50
CA PHE A 197 -12.27 -34.37 4.18
C PHE A 197 -12.91 -35.15 3.03
N THR A 198 -12.10 -35.55 2.04
CA THR A 198 -12.56 -36.39 0.92
C THR A 198 -12.73 -37.88 1.29
N GLY A 199 -12.47 -38.26 2.55
CA GLY A 199 -12.63 -39.64 3.04
C GLY A 199 -11.57 -40.63 2.53
N LYS A 200 -10.49 -40.14 1.89
CA LYS A 200 -9.45 -40.98 1.28
C LYS A 200 -8.64 -41.79 2.29
N TYR A 201 -8.64 -41.36 3.56
CA TYR A 201 -7.90 -42.00 4.66
C TYR A 201 -8.79 -42.35 5.88
N GLY A 202 -10.13 -42.42 5.73
CA GLY A 202 -11.06 -42.74 6.83
C GLY A 202 -12.42 -42.05 6.72
N ALA A 203 -13.18 -41.98 7.83
CA ALA A 203 -14.49 -41.32 7.86
C ALA A 203 -14.39 -39.84 7.47
N ALA A 204 -15.21 -39.40 6.51
CA ALA A 204 -15.24 -38.02 6.04
C ALA A 204 -15.61 -37.06 7.19
N MET A 205 -14.70 -36.12 7.49
CA MET A 205 -14.91 -35.14 8.56
C MET A 205 -15.87 -34.04 8.09
N ASN A 206 -16.91 -33.75 8.87
CA ASN A 206 -17.88 -32.70 8.52
C ASN A 206 -17.28 -31.30 8.75
N MET A 207 -17.15 -30.54 7.66
CA MET A 207 -16.50 -29.22 7.61
C MET A 207 -17.13 -28.18 8.56
N GLY A 208 -18.45 -28.24 8.78
CA GLY A 208 -19.15 -27.30 9.67
C GLY A 208 -18.89 -27.55 11.16
N ARG A 209 -18.65 -28.81 11.56
CA ARG A 209 -18.29 -29.16 12.95
C ARG A 209 -16.82 -28.88 13.26
N ALA A 210 -15.94 -28.98 12.27
CA ALA A 210 -14.53 -28.64 12.45
C ALA A 210 -14.34 -27.13 12.67
N GLY A 211 -15.11 -26.29 11.96
CA GLY A 211 -15.01 -24.83 12.10
C GLY A 211 -15.49 -24.28 13.43
N THR A 212 -16.55 -24.86 14.00
CA THR A 212 -17.05 -24.47 15.33
C THR A 212 -16.05 -24.78 16.45
N VAL A 213 -15.34 -25.91 16.36
CA VAL A 213 -14.28 -26.27 17.30
C VAL A 213 -13.07 -25.34 17.16
N LEU A 214 -12.67 -25.02 15.93
CA LEU A 214 -11.53 -24.12 15.67
C LEU A 214 -11.83 -22.67 16.09
N GLN A 215 -13.07 -22.22 15.95
CA GLN A 215 -13.49 -20.91 16.44
C GLN A 215 -13.40 -20.84 17.97
N TRP A 216 -13.82 -21.89 18.68
CA TRP A 216 -13.65 -21.97 20.14
C TRP A 216 -12.18 -21.91 20.57
N PHE A 217 -11.28 -22.60 19.87
CA PHE A 217 -9.84 -22.52 20.14
C PHE A 217 -9.24 -21.16 19.79
N SER A 218 -9.72 -20.50 18.73
CA SER A 218 -9.30 -19.14 18.38
C SER A 218 -9.66 -18.14 19.48
N THR A 219 -10.90 -18.19 20.00
CA THR A 219 -11.32 -17.30 21.09
C THR A 219 -10.62 -17.62 22.41
N ALA A 220 -10.26 -18.88 22.66
CA ALA A 220 -9.56 -19.30 23.89
C ALA A 220 -8.04 -19.04 23.87
N ALA A 221 -7.43 -18.92 22.69
CA ALA A 221 -6.00 -18.62 22.53
C ALA A 221 -5.70 -17.11 22.47
N GLY A 222 -6.73 -16.27 22.38
CA GLY A 222 -6.64 -14.81 22.39
C GLY A 222 -6.80 -14.15 23.78
N SER A 223 -6.86 -14.94 24.86
CA SER A 223 -6.85 -14.48 26.27
C SER A 223 -5.56 -14.89 26.97
#